data_AF-A0A661R372-F1
#
_entry.id   AF-A0A661R372-F1
#
_cell.length_a   1.000
_cell.length_b   1.000
_cell.length_c   1.000
_cell.angle_alpha   90.00
_cell.angle_beta   90.00
_cell.angle_gamma   90.00
#
_symmetry.space_group_name_H-M   'P 1'
#
loop_
_entity.id
_entity.type
_entity.pdbx_description
1 polymer ?
#
loop_
_entity_poly.entity_id
_entity_poly.type
_entity_poly.pdbx_seq_one_letter_code
_entity_poly.pdbx_strand_id
1 'polypeptide(L)' 'MIPKECKRLAEVDFPIAVVSKHSAREKSIRHGHPSTLHLWWARRPLAACRAMLMA' A
#
# COMPACT_ATOMS: atom_id res chain seq x y z
N MET A 1 13.04 18.72 -6.79
CA MET A 1 13.39 17.29 -6.94
C MET A 1 14.14 16.90 -5.67
N ILE A 2 13.64 15.96 -4.87
CA ILE A 2 14.32 15.56 -3.62
C ILE A 2 15.61 14.80 -4.00
N PRO A 3 16.78 15.16 -3.44
CA PRO A 3 18.04 14.46 -3.70
C PRO A 3 17.92 12.96 -3.42
N LYS A 4 18.53 12.12 -4.26
CA LYS A 4 18.45 10.64 -4.14
C LYS A 4 19.03 10.12 -2.81
N GLU A 5 19.93 10.89 -2.22
CA GLU A 5 20.57 10.62 -0.94
C GLU A 5 19.79 11.12 0.28
N CYS A 6 18.80 12.00 0.10
CA CYS A 6 17.83 12.31 1.14
C CYS A 6 16.75 11.22 1.18
N LYS A 7 16.88 10.29 2.14
CA LYS A 7 15.79 9.34 2.43
C LYS A 7 14.54 10.11 2.80
N ARG A 8 13.41 9.71 2.22
CA ARG A 8 12.11 10.34 2.52
C ARG A 8 11.70 9.95 3.94
N LEU A 9 10.95 10.81 4.63
CA LEU A 9 10.39 10.48 5.96
C LEU A 9 9.62 9.15 5.93
N ALA A 10 8.87 8.89 4.85
CA ALA A 10 8.17 7.62 4.66
C ALA A 10 9.12 6.40 4.48
N GLU A 11 10.38 6.60 4.10
CA GLU A 11 11.37 5.52 3.98
C GLU A 11 12.19 5.34 5.27
N VAL A 12 12.21 6.36 6.14
CA VAL A 12 12.93 6.35 7.43
C VAL A 12 12.02 5.88 8.55
N ASP A 13 10.85 6.50 8.72
CA ASP A 13 9.96 6.28 9.85
C ASP A 13 8.85 5.27 9.54
N PHE A 14 8.44 5.15 8.27
CA PHE A 14 7.31 4.31 7.90
C PHE A 14 7.76 2.93 7.40
N PRO A 15 7.23 1.83 7.96
CA PRO A 15 7.65 0.47 7.59
C PRO A 15 7.01 0.01 6.26
N ILE A 16 7.45 0.60 5.14
CA ILE A 16 6.91 0.38 3.78
C ILE A 16 6.82 -1.10 3.43
N ALA A 17 7.87 -1.88 3.70
CA ALA A 17 7.94 -3.29 3.32
C ALA A 17 6.86 -4.13 4.03
N VAL A 18 6.66 -3.90 5.33
CA VAL A 18 5.67 -4.59 6.15
C VAL A 18 4.27 -4.23 5.68
N VAL A 19 3.99 -2.94 5.52
CA VAL A 19 2.70 -2.42 5.05
C VAL A 19 2.35 -2.95 3.66
N SER A 20 3.33 -3.01 2.75
CA SER A 20 3.14 -3.51 1.39
C SER A 20 2.80 -5.00 1.38
N LYS A 21 3.47 -5.81 2.22
CA LYS A 21 3.18 -7.25 2.37
C LYS A 21 1.74 -7.49 2.87
N HIS A 22 1.28 -6.70 3.84
CA HIS A 22 -0.10 -6.79 4.32
C HIS A 22 -1.11 -6.29 3.28
N SER A 23 -0.81 -5.20 2.59
CA SER A 23 -1.66 -4.62 1.53
C SER A 23 -1.87 -5.56 0.34
N ALA A 24 -0.87 -6.40 0.01
CA ALA A 24 -0.97 -7.35 -1.09
C ALA A 24 -2.06 -8.41 -0.87
N ARG A 25 -2.26 -8.85 0.38
CA ARG A 25 -3.31 -9.83 0.74
C ARG A 25 -4.72 -9.30 0.48
N GLU A 26 -4.91 -7.99 0.59
CA GLU A 26 -6.21 -7.36 0.35
C GLU A 26 -6.59 -7.34 -1.14
N LYS A 27 -5.61 -7.44 -2.05
CA LYS A 27 -5.86 -7.54 -3.50
C LYS A 27 -6.10 -8.96 -3.97
N SER A 28 -5.58 -9.96 -3.25
CA SER A 28 -5.65 -11.37 -3.62
C SER A 28 -6.92 -12.09 -3.14
N ILE A 29 -7.97 -11.38 -2.71
CA ILE A 29 -9.18 -12.03 -2.18
C ILE A 29 -10.13 -12.47 -3.30
N ARG A 30 -9.95 -11.94 -4.52
CA ARG A 30 -10.87 -12.12 -5.63
C ARG A 30 -10.13 -12.67 -6.84
N HIS A 31 -10.42 -13.92 -7.20
CA HIS A 31 -9.82 -14.62 -8.33
C HIS A 31 -10.91 -15.09 -9.30
N GLY A 32 -10.58 -15.12 -10.60
CA GLY A 32 -11.36 -15.88 -11.59
C GLY A 32 -12.40 -15.11 -12.40
N HIS A 33 -12.70 -13.84 -12.09
CA HIS A 33 -13.65 -13.06 -12.89
C HIS A 33 -13.03 -11.72 -13.37
N PRO A 34 -13.12 -11.34 -14.66
CA PRO A 34 -12.52 -10.09 -15.17
C PRO A 34 -12.95 -8.84 -14.41
N SER A 35 -14.18 -8.80 -13.90
CA SER A 35 -14.69 -7.68 -13.08
C SER A 35 -14.01 -7.55 -11.71
N THR A 36 -13.22 -8.54 -11.26
CA THR A 36 -12.47 -8.46 -10.00
C THR A 36 -11.06 -7.91 -10.16
N LEU A 37 -10.55 -7.80 -11.40
CA LEU A 37 -9.24 -7.19 -11.70
C LEU A 37 -9.30 -5.66 -11.61
N HIS A 38 -10.37 -5.05 -12.11
CA HIS A 38 -10.61 -3.61 -12.05
C HIS A 38 -11.60 -3.27 -10.93
N LEU A 39 -11.07 -3.03 -9.74
CA LEU A 39 -11.81 -2.39 -8.65
C LEU A 39 -11.90 -0.89 -8.90
N TRP A 40 -13.04 -0.43 -9.43
CA TRP A 40 -13.37 0.99 -9.55
C TRP A 40 -14.19 1.45 -8.34
N TRP A 41 -13.86 2.58 -7.70
CA TRP A 41 -12.60 3.33 -7.78
C TRP A 41 -11.46 2.54 -7.10
N ALA A 42 -10.21 2.78 -7.53
CA ALA A 42 -9.04 2.08 -7.01
C ALA A 42 -8.97 2.14 -5.47
N ARG A 43 -9.24 1.02 -4.81
CA ARG A 43 -9.28 0.98 -3.34
C ARG A 43 -7.87 1.18 -2.79
N ARG A 44 -7.73 2.16 -1.87
CA ARG A 44 -6.53 2.28 -1.03
C ARG A 44 -6.50 1.08 -0.08
N PRO A 45 -5.39 0.33 0.00
CA PRO A 45 -5.31 -0.81 0.92
C PRO A 45 -5.42 -0.32 2.37
N LEU A 46 -6.28 -0.99 3.14
CA LEU A 46 -6.57 -0.67 4.54
C LEU A 46 -5.31 -0.73 5.41
N ALA A 47 -4.41 -1.68 5.14
CA ALA A 47 -3.11 -1.75 5.79
C ALA A 47 -2.31 -0.45 5.65
N ALA A 48 -2.31 0.19 4.47
CA ALA A 48 -1.64 1.48 4.27
C ALA A 48 -2.35 2.61 5.00
N CYS A 49 -3.68 2.67 4.96
CA CYS A 49 -4.45 3.70 5.67
C CYS A 49 -4.28 3.61 7.20
N ARG A 50 -4.31 2.40 7.76
CA ARG A 50 -4.12 2.17 9.20
C ARG A 50 -2.71 2.51 9.65
N ALA A 51 -1.71 2.12 8.87
CA ALA A 51 -0.32 2.41 9.21
C ALA A 51 -0.05 3.93 9.20
N MET A 52 -0.66 4.68 8.29
CA MET A 52 -0.52 6.14 8.25
C MET A 52 -1.19 6.86 9.43
N LEU A 53 -2.30 6.32 9.96
CA LEU A 53 -2.97 6.89 11.14
C LEU A 53 -2.23 6.61 12.46
N MET A 54 -1.38 5.60 12.48
CA MET A 54 -0.65 5.13 13.67
C MET A 54 0.84 5.53 13.65
N ALA A 55 1.27 6.26 12.61
CA ALA A 55 2.64 6.73 12.42
C ALA A 55 2.83 8.16 12.91
#